data_AF-A0A936S6N9-F1
#
_entry.id   AF-A0A936S6N9-F1
#
_cell.length_a   1.000
_cell.length_b   1.000
_cell.length_c   1.000
_cell.angle_alpha   90.00
_cell.angle_beta   90.00
_cell.angle_gamma   90.00
#
_symmetry.space_group_name_H-M   'P 1'
#
loop_
_entity.id
_entity.type
_entity.pdbx_description
1 polymer ?
#
loop_
_entity_poly.entity_id
_entity_poly.type
_entity_poly.pdbx_seq_one_letter_code
_entity_poly.pdbx_strand_id
1 'polypeptide(L)'
;MRNLVSSFFLRALFFLIPALAVWYVLRHWMVWLPAHLSGELLAAIFPFWVRDYELHGTVLSLVSSIQVRQSGRIADLIFEVDVLAYCYGLPLLSAFFLASNARRLVWKILVGGLILIPLQVWGACFHLLMQVSAHGGDAALWRTGFTAFHLNAFGLCYQIGYLLLPTLGPVMLWLWLERRFMVTVMFEAALADETRKVADTTRE
;
A
#
# COMPACT_ATOMS: atom_id res chain seq x y z
N MET A 1 -7.83 32.33 -15.21
CA MET A 1 -8.47 31.05 -15.58
C MET A 1 -7.98 30.00 -14.59
N ARG A 2 -8.85 29.39 -13.80
CA ARG A 2 -8.43 28.42 -12.78
C ARG A 2 -8.30 27.07 -13.48
N ASN A 3 -7.07 26.64 -13.76
CA ASN A 3 -6.79 25.37 -14.46
C ASN A 3 -7.54 24.23 -13.76
N LEU A 4 -8.31 23.45 -14.51
CA LEU A 4 -9.16 22.36 -13.99
C LEU A 4 -8.34 21.35 -13.19
N VAL A 5 -7.10 21.11 -13.63
CA VAL A 5 -6.08 20.30 -12.94
C VAL A 5 -5.81 20.82 -11.53
N SER A 6 -5.50 22.12 -11.38
CA SER A 6 -5.23 22.72 -10.07
C SER A 6 -6.47 22.64 -9.16
N SER A 7 -7.66 22.87 -9.71
CA SER A 7 -8.91 22.74 -8.96
C SER A 7 -9.19 21.30 -8.51
N PHE A 8 -8.82 20.30 -9.32
CA PHE A 8 -8.92 18.89 -8.96
C PHE A 8 -7.95 18.54 -7.83
N PHE A 9 -6.67 18.91 -7.96
CA PHE A 9 -5.66 18.65 -6.94
C PHE A 9 -6.01 19.28 -5.58
N LEU A 10 -6.49 20.53 -5.58
CA LEU A 10 -6.95 21.20 -4.37
C LEU A 10 -8.14 20.49 -3.73
N ARG A 11 -9.11 20.02 -4.54
CA ARG A 11 -10.24 19.23 -4.04
C ARG A 11 -9.79 17.88 -3.48
N ALA A 12 -8.89 17.18 -4.17
CA ALA A 12 -8.34 15.91 -3.70
C ALA A 12 -7.63 16.09 -2.35
N LEU A 13 -6.81 17.13 -2.22
CA LEU A 13 -6.13 17.45 -0.96
C LEU A 13 -7.14 17.78 0.15
N PHE A 14 -8.18 18.54 -0.16
CA PHE A 14 -9.25 18.87 0.79
C PHE A 14 -10.01 17.62 1.26
N PHE A 15 -10.37 16.71 0.35
CA PHE A 15 -11.07 15.47 0.69
C PHE A 15 -10.17 14.39 1.30
N LEU A 16 -8.85 14.50 1.16
CA LEU A 16 -7.90 13.58 1.77
C LEU A 16 -7.96 13.65 3.30
N ILE A 17 -8.09 14.84 3.87
CA ILE A 17 -8.16 15.04 5.34
C ILE A 17 -9.32 14.26 5.97
N PRO A 18 -10.59 14.43 5.56
CA PRO A 18 -11.70 13.66 6.11
C PRO A 18 -11.59 12.17 5.75
N ALA A 19 -11.06 11.81 4.57
CA ALA A 19 -10.85 10.41 4.21
C ALA A 19 -9.85 9.71 5.16
N LEU A 20 -8.75 10.37 5.51
CA LEU A 20 -7.79 9.89 6.50
C LEU A 20 -8.41 9.78 7.90
N ALA A 21 -9.25 10.74 8.29
CA ALA A 21 -9.95 10.68 9.57
C ALA A 21 -10.88 9.45 9.64
N VAL A 22 -11.70 9.22 8.62
CA VAL A 22 -12.59 8.04 8.52
C VAL A 22 -11.77 6.76 8.53
N TRP A 23 -10.69 6.72 7.76
CA TRP A 23 -9.79 5.56 7.70
C TRP A 23 -9.16 5.23 9.06
N TYR A 24 -8.71 6.24 9.82
CA TYR A 24 -8.14 6.04 11.14
C TYR A 24 -9.17 5.54 12.16
N VAL A 25 -10.41 6.02 12.09
CA VAL A 25 -11.53 5.49 12.90
C VAL A 25 -11.81 4.03 12.54
N LEU A 26 -11.77 3.70 11.25
CA LEU A 26 -12.00 2.34 10.73
C LEU A 26 -10.75 1.45 10.74
N ARG A 27 -9.66 1.84 11.41
CA ARG A 27 -8.37 1.14 11.33
C ARG A 27 -8.45 -0.36 11.56
N HIS A 28 -9.18 -0.80 12.59
CA HIS A 28 -9.32 -2.22 12.93
C HIS A 28 -10.03 -3.01 11.83
N TRP A 29 -11.04 -2.41 11.19
CA TRP A 29 -11.76 -3.02 10.07
C TRP A 29 -10.92 -3.08 8.81
N MET A 30 -10.12 -2.03 8.56
CA MET A 30 -9.25 -1.94 7.38
C MET A 30 -8.14 -3.00 7.42
N VAL A 31 -7.54 -3.22 8.60
CA VAL A 31 -6.42 -4.16 8.72
C VAL A 31 -6.86 -5.61 8.85
N TRP A 32 -8.11 -5.88 9.26
CA TRP A 32 -8.54 -7.23 9.62
C TRP A 32 -8.32 -8.22 8.48
N LEU A 33 -8.84 -7.93 7.28
CA LEU A 33 -8.74 -8.84 6.15
C LEU A 33 -7.30 -8.97 5.59
N PRO A 34 -6.56 -7.88 5.34
CA PRO A 34 -5.16 -7.99 4.90
C PRO A 34 -4.25 -8.69 5.91
N ALA A 35 -4.44 -8.45 7.21
CA ALA A 35 -3.61 -9.06 8.25
C ALA A 35 -3.78 -10.58 8.29
N HIS A 36 -5.02 -11.08 8.29
CA HIS A 36 -5.27 -12.52 8.30
C HIS A 36 -4.78 -13.17 7.00
N LEU A 37 -5.04 -12.55 5.84
CA LEU A 37 -4.54 -13.08 4.57
C LEU A 37 -3.01 -13.14 4.53
N SER A 38 -2.31 -12.14 5.08
CA SER A 38 -0.85 -12.17 5.18
C SER A 38 -0.34 -13.25 6.15
N GLY A 39 -0.95 -13.36 7.32
CA GLY A 39 -0.60 -14.38 8.32
C GLY A 39 -0.79 -15.80 7.77
N GLU A 40 -1.98 -16.09 7.25
CA GLU A 40 -2.32 -17.37 6.62
C GLU A 40 -1.41 -17.69 5.43
N LEU A 41 -1.15 -16.71 4.56
CA LEU A 41 -0.29 -16.91 3.40
C LEU A 41 1.15 -17.27 3.81
N LEU A 42 1.70 -16.58 4.82
CA LEU A 42 3.04 -16.89 5.32
C LEU A 42 3.07 -18.23 6.04
N ALA A 43 2.06 -18.55 6.85
CA ALA A 43 1.95 -19.85 7.51
C ALA A 43 1.84 -21.01 6.50
N ALA A 44 1.10 -20.81 5.41
CA ALA A 44 0.93 -21.79 4.34
C ALA A 44 2.20 -21.98 3.49
N ILE A 45 2.92 -20.90 3.17
CA ILE A 45 4.16 -20.97 2.36
C ILE A 45 5.33 -21.47 3.21
N PHE A 46 5.38 -21.11 4.49
CA PHE A 46 6.50 -21.37 5.39
C PHE A 46 6.11 -22.14 6.67
N PRO A 47 5.46 -23.31 6.55
CA PRO A 47 4.94 -24.06 7.70
C PRO A 47 6.04 -24.61 8.63
N PHE A 48 7.29 -24.61 8.18
CA PHE A 48 8.41 -25.18 8.91
C PHE A 48 8.99 -24.26 9.99
N TRP A 49 8.80 -22.94 9.86
CA TRP A 49 9.34 -21.97 10.81
C TRP A 49 8.31 -20.96 11.32
N VAL A 50 7.21 -20.75 10.60
CA VAL A 50 6.06 -19.99 11.10
C VAL A 50 5.22 -20.91 11.98
N ARG A 51 5.06 -20.57 13.26
CA ARG A 51 4.22 -21.35 14.19
C ARG A 51 2.81 -20.83 14.24
N ASP A 52 2.68 -19.52 14.40
CA ASP A 52 1.40 -18.85 14.58
C ASP A 52 1.51 -17.38 14.17
N TYR A 53 0.37 -16.70 14.09
CA TYR A 53 0.30 -15.26 13.92
C TYR A 53 -0.79 -14.66 14.82
N GLU A 54 -0.52 -13.49 15.37
CA GLU A 54 -1.45 -12.77 16.23
C GLU A 54 -1.66 -11.35 15.69
N LEU A 55 -2.91 -10.89 15.72
CA LEU A 55 -3.25 -9.51 15.35
C LEU A 55 -3.60 -8.72 16.60
N HIS A 56 -2.70 -7.82 17.00
CA HIS A 56 -2.89 -6.91 18.13
C HIS A 56 -3.18 -5.50 17.61
N GLY A 57 -4.47 -5.15 17.57
CA GLY A 57 -4.92 -3.86 17.05
C GLY A 57 -4.70 -3.74 15.54
N THR A 58 -3.62 -3.07 15.14
CA THR A 58 -3.19 -2.96 13.72
C THR A 58 -1.87 -3.66 13.43
N VAL A 59 -1.20 -4.16 14.47
CA VAL A 59 0.09 -4.83 14.38
C VAL A 59 -0.14 -6.32 14.24
N LEU A 60 0.36 -6.87 13.14
CA LEU A 60 0.42 -8.31 12.90
C LEU A 60 1.77 -8.82 13.42
N SER A 61 1.73 -9.68 14.42
CA SER A 61 2.89 -10.31 15.04
C SER A 61 2.99 -11.77 14.56
N LEU A 62 4.07 -12.10 13.87
CA LEU A 62 4.36 -13.44 13.35
C LEU A 62 5.26 -14.18 14.34
N VAL A 63 4.74 -15.25 14.94
CA VAL A 63 5.46 -16.06 15.91
C VAL A 63 6.29 -17.10 15.16
N SER A 64 7.62 -16.99 15.26
CA SER A 64 8.53 -17.89 14.57
C SER A 64 9.24 -18.86 15.52
N SER A 65 9.65 -20.02 15.02
CA SER A 65 10.54 -20.94 15.74
C SER A 65 12.02 -20.57 15.63
N ILE A 66 12.33 -19.38 15.12
CA ILE A 66 13.70 -18.91 14.96
C ILE A 66 14.17 -18.39 16.32
N GLN A 67 15.25 -18.97 16.83
CA GLN A 67 15.77 -18.64 18.14
C GLN A 67 17.02 -17.79 18.02
N VAL A 68 17.03 -16.67 18.74
CA VAL A 68 18.22 -15.82 18.85
C VAL A 68 18.67 -15.82 20.30
N ARG A 69 19.99 -15.94 20.49
CA ARG A 69 20.63 -15.83 21.79
C ARG A 69 20.96 -14.36 22.05
N GLN A 70 20.18 -13.71 22.88
CA GLN A 70 20.45 -12.34 23.33
C GLN A 70 20.75 -12.36 24.83
N SER A 71 21.91 -11.83 25.22
CA SER A 71 22.31 -11.69 26.63
C SER A 71 22.21 -12.98 27.46
N GLY A 72 22.57 -14.13 26.86
CA GLY A 72 22.59 -15.43 27.54
C GLY A 72 21.22 -16.12 27.65
N ARG A 73 20.13 -15.50 27.19
CA ARG A 73 18.79 -16.10 27.11
C ARG A 73 18.45 -16.47 25.67
N ILE A 74 17.73 -17.57 25.49
CA ILE A 74 17.21 -18.02 24.21
C ILE A 74 15.74 -17.60 24.17
N ALA A 75 15.36 -16.82 23.17
CA ALA A 75 13.97 -16.42 22.93
C ALA A 75 13.60 -16.68 21.46
N ASP A 76 12.33 -17.01 21.24
CA ASP A 76 11.75 -17.12 19.90
C ASP A 76 11.56 -15.70 19.33
N LEU A 77 11.95 -15.49 18.07
CA LEU A 77 11.79 -14.20 17.40
C LEU A 77 10.35 -13.99 16.97
N ILE A 78 9.83 -12.82 17.33
CA ILE A 78 8.52 -12.33 16.86
C ILE A 78 8.80 -11.21 15.88
N PHE A 79 8.19 -11.31 14.70
CA PHE A 79 8.29 -10.29 13.66
C PHE A 79 6.99 -9.50 13.63
N GLU A 80 7.05 -8.18 13.55
CA GLU A 80 5.87 -7.34 13.73
C GLU A 80 5.70 -6.34 12.59
N VAL A 81 4.51 -6.24 12.02
CA VAL A 81 4.20 -5.25 11.00
C VAL A 81 2.93 -4.50 11.33
N ASP A 82 2.98 -3.17 11.31
CA ASP A 82 1.77 -2.36 11.32
C ASP A 82 1.11 -2.42 9.93
N VAL A 83 0.07 -3.25 9.81
CA VAL A 83 -0.65 -3.48 8.55
C VAL A 83 -1.39 -2.21 8.11
N LEU A 84 -1.70 -1.32 9.05
CA LEU A 84 -2.35 -0.05 8.75
C LEU A 84 -1.47 0.80 7.81
N ALA A 85 -0.14 0.71 7.94
CA ALA A 85 0.79 1.43 7.06
C ALA A 85 0.66 1.07 5.57
N TYR A 86 0.03 -0.05 5.22
CA TYR A 86 -0.23 -0.42 3.82
C TYR A 86 -1.65 -0.05 3.37
N CYS A 87 -2.54 0.26 4.30
CA CYS A 87 -3.96 0.50 4.04
C CYS A 87 -4.28 1.97 3.67
N TYR A 88 -3.32 2.90 3.75
CA TYR A 88 -3.55 4.32 3.43
C TYR A 88 -3.84 4.58 1.95
N GLY A 89 -3.66 3.58 1.08
CA GLY A 89 -4.07 3.70 -0.32
C GLY A 89 -5.59 3.89 -0.49
N LEU A 90 -6.40 3.37 0.43
CA LEU A 90 -7.86 3.49 0.38
C LEU A 90 -8.38 4.91 0.64
N PRO A 91 -7.94 5.66 1.67
CA PRO A 91 -8.32 7.06 1.83
C PRO A 91 -7.80 7.92 0.69
N LEU A 92 -6.61 7.64 0.14
CA LEU A 92 -6.09 8.32 -1.05
C LEU A 92 -7.00 8.09 -2.28
N LEU A 93 -7.38 6.84 -2.54
CA LEU A 93 -8.32 6.49 -3.62
C LEU A 93 -9.68 7.17 -3.44
N SER A 94 -10.19 7.19 -2.21
CA SER A 94 -11.47 7.81 -1.86
C SER A 94 -11.45 9.32 -2.11
N ALA A 95 -10.34 9.98 -1.76
CA ALA A 95 -10.14 11.39 -2.03
C ALA A 95 -10.16 11.70 -3.53
N PHE A 96 -9.54 10.86 -4.37
CA PHE A 96 -9.58 11.03 -5.82
C PHE A 96 -10.99 10.87 -6.39
N PHE A 97 -11.76 9.87 -5.94
CA PHE A 97 -13.15 9.70 -6.40
C PHE A 97 -14.05 10.85 -5.98
N LEU A 98 -13.89 11.38 -4.77
CA LEU A 98 -14.60 12.56 -4.30
C LEU A 98 -14.23 13.81 -5.11
N ALA A 99 -12.94 13.99 -5.40
CA ALA A 99 -12.46 15.12 -6.19
C ALA A 99 -12.93 15.08 -7.65
N SER A 100 -13.04 13.89 -8.25
CA SER A 100 -13.55 13.70 -9.62
C SER A 100 -15.08 13.62 -9.70
N ASN A 101 -15.79 13.76 -8.57
CA ASN A 101 -17.25 13.60 -8.47
C ASN A 101 -17.75 12.27 -9.07
N ALA A 102 -17.08 11.18 -8.70
CA ALA A 102 -17.31 9.84 -9.23
C ALA A 102 -18.76 9.36 -9.03
N ARG A 103 -19.39 8.89 -10.11
CA ARG A 103 -20.71 8.24 -10.01
C ARG A 103 -20.57 6.87 -9.33
N ARG A 104 -21.53 6.52 -8.45
CA ARG A 104 -21.51 5.27 -7.65
C ARG A 104 -20.26 5.18 -6.74
N LEU A 105 -19.96 6.27 -6.04
CA LEU A 105 -18.80 6.40 -5.14
C LEU A 105 -18.60 5.18 -4.23
N VAL A 106 -19.63 4.78 -3.49
CA VAL A 106 -19.54 3.66 -2.53
C VAL A 106 -19.13 2.35 -3.23
N TRP A 107 -19.73 2.05 -4.38
CA TRP A 107 -19.37 0.86 -5.16
C TRP A 107 -17.91 0.90 -5.62
N LYS A 108 -17.44 2.06 -6.10
CA LYS A 108 -16.05 2.23 -6.54
C LYS A 108 -15.04 2.16 -5.40
N ILE A 109 -15.39 2.69 -4.22
CA ILE A 109 -14.57 2.55 -3.01
C ILE A 109 -14.50 1.10 -2.56
N LEU A 110 -15.62 0.36 -2.57
CA LEU A 110 -15.64 -1.06 -2.19
C LEU A 110 -14.84 -1.93 -3.17
N VAL A 111 -15.10 -1.80 -4.47
CA VAL A 111 -14.35 -2.54 -5.51
C VAL A 111 -12.88 -2.13 -5.48
N GLY A 112 -12.61 -0.84 -5.34
CA GLY A 112 -11.26 -0.30 -5.25
C GLY A 112 -10.51 -0.85 -4.04
N GLY A 113 -11.16 -0.83 -2.87
CA GLY A 113 -10.63 -1.39 -1.64
C GLY A 113 -10.31 -2.88 -1.78
N LEU A 114 -11.22 -3.67 -2.34
CA LEU A 114 -11.00 -5.10 -2.58
C LEU A 114 -9.80 -5.37 -3.51
N ILE A 115 -9.63 -4.56 -4.56
CA ILE A 115 -8.48 -4.66 -5.47
C ILE A 115 -7.17 -4.25 -4.80
N LEU A 116 -7.20 -3.35 -3.80
CA LEU A 116 -6.01 -2.96 -3.05
C LEU A 116 -5.55 -4.02 -2.04
N ILE A 117 -6.42 -4.93 -1.59
CA ILE A 117 -6.08 -5.98 -0.63
C ILE A 117 -4.86 -6.82 -1.04
N PRO A 118 -4.75 -7.39 -2.26
CA PRO A 118 -3.57 -8.15 -2.65
C PRO A 118 -2.27 -7.31 -2.59
N LEU A 119 -2.34 -6.00 -2.83
CA LEU A 119 -1.19 -5.10 -2.70
C LEU A 119 -0.81 -4.89 -1.22
N GLN A 120 -1.80 -4.79 -0.34
CA GLN A 120 -1.61 -4.69 1.11
C GLN A 120 -1.00 -5.98 1.68
N VAL A 121 -1.54 -7.14 1.25
CA VAL A 121 -1.04 -8.46 1.64
C VAL A 121 0.41 -8.65 1.20
N TRP A 122 0.73 -8.29 -0.05
CA TRP A 122 2.10 -8.28 -0.55
C TRP A 122 3.03 -7.45 0.36
N GLY A 123 2.64 -6.20 0.64
CA GLY A 123 3.44 -5.29 1.46
C GLY A 123 3.73 -5.83 2.86
N ALA A 124 2.69 -6.33 3.56
CA ALA A 124 2.84 -6.90 4.88
C ALA A 124 3.69 -8.19 4.88
N CYS A 125 3.49 -9.08 3.91
CA CYS A 125 4.28 -10.31 3.81
C CYS A 125 5.77 -10.03 3.59
N PHE A 126 6.11 -9.15 2.65
CA PHE A 126 7.52 -8.84 2.38
C PHE A 126 8.16 -7.99 3.47
N HIS A 127 7.39 -7.22 4.25
CA HIS A 127 7.90 -6.59 5.46
C HIS A 127 8.32 -7.65 6.49
N LEU A 128 7.45 -8.60 6.81
CA LEU A 128 7.77 -9.67 7.75
C LEU A 128 8.98 -10.50 7.26
N LEU A 129 9.03 -10.85 5.97
CA LEU A 129 10.17 -11.56 5.39
C LEU A 129 11.47 -10.74 5.39
N MET A 130 11.39 -9.43 5.20
CA MET A 130 12.55 -8.54 5.34
C MET A 130 13.04 -8.49 6.79
N GLN A 131 12.15 -8.52 7.78
CA GLN A 131 12.59 -8.59 9.18
C GLN A 131 13.29 -9.90 9.52
N VAL A 132 12.90 -11.02 8.89
CA VAL A 132 13.64 -12.29 9.00
C VAL A 132 15.08 -12.12 8.54
N SER A 133 15.32 -11.37 7.46
CA SER A 133 16.68 -11.10 6.97
C SER A 133 17.45 -10.16 7.88
N ALA A 134 16.80 -9.11 8.39
CA ALA A 134 17.43 -8.07 9.19
C ALA A 134 17.75 -8.52 10.63
N HIS A 135 16.89 -9.35 11.23
CA HIS A 135 16.96 -9.71 12.66
C HIS A 135 17.29 -11.19 12.90
N GLY A 136 17.13 -12.05 11.90
CA GLY A 136 17.28 -13.49 12.07
C GLY A 136 18.72 -14.00 12.16
N GLY A 137 19.68 -13.29 11.57
CA GLY A 137 21.10 -13.70 11.54
C GLY A 137 21.33 -15.10 10.98
N ASP A 138 22.46 -15.73 11.35
CA ASP A 138 22.81 -17.08 10.88
C ASP A 138 21.83 -18.16 11.32
N ALA A 139 21.18 -17.96 12.48
CA ALA A 139 20.19 -18.89 13.01
C ALA A 139 18.92 -18.95 12.14
N ALA A 140 18.48 -17.82 11.60
CA ALA A 140 17.38 -17.79 10.64
C ALA A 140 17.76 -18.44 9.32
N LEU A 141 18.97 -18.19 8.81
CA LEU A 141 19.44 -18.83 7.57
C LEU A 141 19.42 -20.35 7.67
N TRP A 142 19.90 -20.91 8.78
CA TRP A 142 19.88 -22.36 9.02
C TRP A 142 18.46 -22.94 9.08
N ARG A 143 17.53 -22.22 9.74
CA ARG A 143 16.14 -22.69 9.91
C ARG A 143 15.26 -22.50 8.67
N THR A 144 15.49 -21.44 7.91
CA THR A 144 14.67 -21.06 6.75
C THR A 144 15.21 -21.62 5.43
N GLY A 145 16.50 -21.93 5.37
CA GLY A 145 17.17 -22.32 4.12
C GLY A 145 17.29 -21.16 3.13
N PHE A 146 17.06 -19.92 3.55
CA PHE A 146 17.17 -18.77 2.66
C PHE A 146 18.62 -18.49 2.26
N THR A 147 18.80 -18.02 1.03
CA THR A 147 20.10 -17.62 0.49
C THR A 147 20.21 -16.10 0.55
N ALA A 148 21.43 -15.56 0.43
CA ALA A 148 21.64 -14.12 0.32
C ALA A 148 20.81 -13.47 -0.81
N PHE A 149 20.58 -14.20 -1.91
CA PHE A 149 19.71 -13.75 -2.99
C PHE A 149 18.25 -13.57 -2.53
N HIS A 150 17.70 -14.54 -1.80
CA HIS A 150 16.34 -14.45 -1.25
C HIS A 150 16.20 -13.25 -0.30
N LEU A 151 17.16 -13.05 0.59
CA LEU A 151 17.13 -11.95 1.55
C LEU A 151 17.16 -10.57 0.86
N ASN A 152 17.99 -10.40 -0.17
CA ASN A 152 18.04 -9.18 -0.96
C ASN A 152 16.75 -8.96 -1.75
N ALA A 153 16.17 -10.03 -2.31
CA ALA A 153 14.89 -9.97 -3.01
C ALA A 153 13.75 -9.53 -2.07
N PHE A 154 13.73 -10.04 -0.83
CA PHE A 154 12.74 -9.60 0.18
C PHE A 154 12.86 -8.12 0.50
N GLY A 155 14.10 -7.62 0.68
CA GLY A 155 14.35 -6.19 0.87
C GLY A 155 13.87 -5.33 -0.31
N LEU A 156 14.11 -5.76 -1.54
CA LEU A 156 13.64 -5.07 -2.74
C LEU A 156 12.10 -5.07 -2.83
N CYS A 157 11.47 -6.23 -2.65
CA CYS A 157 10.03 -6.37 -2.69
C CYS A 157 9.34 -5.58 -1.56
N TYR A 158 9.97 -5.49 -0.39
CA TYR A 158 9.54 -4.61 0.69
C TYR A 158 9.60 -3.13 0.29
N GLN A 159 10.70 -2.66 -0.30
CA GLN A 159 10.82 -1.25 -0.73
C GLN A 159 9.75 -0.90 -1.78
N ILE A 160 9.52 -1.78 -2.76
CA ILE A 160 8.46 -1.64 -3.74
C ILE A 160 7.08 -1.63 -3.05
N GLY A 161 6.85 -2.57 -2.14
CA GLY A 161 5.59 -2.73 -1.42
C GLY A 161 5.26 -1.60 -0.46
N TYR A 162 6.27 -0.96 0.12
CA TYR A 162 6.10 0.13 1.09
C TYR A 162 5.97 1.49 0.41
N LEU A 163 6.77 1.76 -0.64
CA LEU A 163 6.81 3.09 -1.27
C LEU A 163 5.89 3.20 -2.49
N LEU A 164 5.90 2.19 -3.35
CA LEU A 164 5.25 2.28 -4.65
C LEU A 164 3.81 1.79 -4.60
N LEU A 165 3.54 0.62 -4.03
CA LEU A 165 2.20 0.02 -4.08
C LEU A 165 1.11 0.88 -3.41
N PRO A 166 1.31 1.46 -2.21
CA PRO A 166 0.23 2.16 -1.53
C PRO A 166 0.02 3.58 -2.09
N THR A 167 0.97 4.13 -2.86
CA THR A 167 0.85 5.44 -3.52
C THR A 167 0.38 5.31 -4.97
N LEU A 168 1.06 4.47 -5.77
CA LEU A 168 0.74 4.28 -7.18
C LEU A 168 -0.48 3.40 -7.40
N GLY A 169 -0.71 2.38 -6.56
CA GLY A 169 -1.88 1.50 -6.66
C GLY A 169 -3.20 2.27 -6.72
N PRO A 170 -3.48 3.15 -5.75
CA PRO A 170 -4.66 4.02 -5.75
C PRO A 170 -4.76 4.92 -6.98
N VAL A 171 -3.66 5.54 -7.40
CA VAL A 171 -3.65 6.43 -8.57
C VAL A 171 -3.98 5.65 -9.83
N MET A 172 -3.30 4.52 -10.08
CA MET A 172 -3.55 3.67 -11.24
C MET A 172 -4.98 3.13 -11.24
N LEU A 173 -5.49 2.72 -10.08
CA LEU A 173 -6.84 2.20 -9.93
C LEU A 173 -7.91 3.27 -10.17
N TRP A 174 -7.67 4.49 -9.69
CA TRP A 174 -8.52 5.64 -9.99
C TRP A 174 -8.53 5.95 -11.49
N LEU A 175 -7.36 6.05 -12.14
CA LEU A 175 -7.25 6.28 -13.58
C LEU A 175 -8.00 5.21 -14.38
N TRP A 176 -7.91 3.95 -13.95
CA TRP A 176 -8.61 2.84 -14.58
C TRP A 176 -10.15 2.91 -14.41
N LEU A 177 -10.65 3.36 -13.26
CA LEU A 177 -12.09 3.45 -12.94
C LEU A 177 -12.76 4.78 -13.34
N GLU A 178 -11.97 5.82 -13.59
CA GLU A 178 -12.41 7.18 -14.01
C GLU A 178 -11.83 7.59 -15.37
N ARG A 179 -11.71 6.64 -16.31
CA ARG A 179 -11.22 6.88 -17.67
C ARG A 179 -11.91 8.06 -18.38
N ARG A 180 -13.20 8.29 -18.12
CA ARG A 180 -13.96 9.40 -18.73
C ARG A 180 -13.47 10.76 -18.26
N PHE A 181 -13.16 10.90 -16.97
CA PHE A 181 -12.60 12.14 -16.41
C PHE A 181 -11.20 12.42 -16.97
N MET A 182 -10.37 11.39 -17.11
CA MET A 182 -9.04 11.54 -17.71
C MET A 182 -9.09 12.07 -19.14
N VAL A 183 -10.01 11.55 -19.96
CA VAL A 183 -10.18 12.02 -21.34
C VAL A 183 -10.47 13.53 -21.35
N THR A 184 -11.37 14.01 -20.49
CA THR A 184 -11.66 15.45 -20.38
C THR A 184 -10.44 16.28 -19.96
N VAL A 185 -9.69 15.83 -18.97
CA VAL A 185 -8.49 16.54 -18.50
C VAL A 185 -7.39 16.58 -19.57
N MET A 186 -7.18 15.48 -20.31
CA MET A 186 -6.21 15.43 -21.40
C MET A 186 -6.61 16.33 -22.57
N PHE A 187 -7.89 16.35 -22.93
CA PHE A 187 -8.40 17.28 -23.96
C PHE A 187 -8.20 18.74 -23.56
N GLU A 188 -8.48 19.11 -22.31
CA GLU A 188 -8.28 20.48 -21.84
C GLU A 188 -6.80 20.87 -21.79
N ALA A 189 -5.92 19.94 -21.39
CA ALA A 189 -4.47 20.16 -21.42
C ALA A 189 -3.95 20.35 -22.86
N ALA A 190 -4.44 19.57 -23.82
CA ALA A 190 -4.08 19.72 -25.23
C ALA A 190 -4.54 21.07 -25.82
N LEU A 191 -5.78 21.47 -25.52
CA LEU A 191 -6.33 22.77 -25.93
C LEU A 191 -5.57 23.95 -25.31
N ALA A 192 -5.13 23.82 -24.05
CA ALA A 192 -4.30 24.82 -23.39
C ALA A 192 -2.90 24.95 -24.02
N ASP A 193 -2.31 23.85 -24.49
CA ASP A 193 -1.03 23.88 -25.20
C ASP A 193 -1.14 24.52 -26.59
N GLU A 194 -2.21 24.21 -27.34
CA GLU A 194 -2.48 24.85 -28.63
C GLU A 194 -2.71 26.37 -28.50
N THR A 195 -3.53 26.80 -27.54
CA THR A 195 -3.75 28.24 -27.31
C THR A 195 -2.47 28.97 -26.90
N ARG A 196 -1.59 28.31 -26.14
CA ARG A 196 -0.28 28.87 -25.77
C ARG A 196 0.64 29.01 -26.98
N LYS A 197 0.70 28.00 -27.87
CA LYS A 197 1.50 28.07 -29.10
C LYS A 197 1.03 29.19 -30.03
N VAL A 198 -0.29 29.32 -30.24
CA VAL A 198 -0.87 30.39 -31.09
C VAL A 198 -0.57 31.79 -30.54
N ALA A 199 -0.58 31.95 -29.21
CA ALA A 199 -0.25 33.22 -28.57
C ALA A 199 1.24 33.62 -28.70
N ASP A 200 2.15 32.65 -28.83
CA ASP A 200 3.57 32.91 -29.11
C ASP A 200 3.78 33.26 -30.59
N THR A 201 3.13 32.56 -31.53
CA THR A 201 3.25 32.84 -32.97
C THR A 201 2.68 34.20 -33.40
N THR A 202 1.76 34.77 -32.63
CA THR A 202 1.17 36.10 -32.90
C THR A 202 1.95 37.26 -32.27
N ARG A 203 3.01 36.97 -31.50
CA ARG A 203 3.91 37.96 -30.90
C ARG A 203 5.23 38.16 -31.66
N GLU A 204 5.49 37.34 -32.67
CA GLU A 204 6.56 37.52 -33.67
C GLU A 204 6.03 38.29 -34.90
#